data_AF-A0A1F7AEJ0-F1
#
_entry.id   AF-A0A1F7AEJ0-F1
#
_cell.length_a   1.000
_cell.length_b   1.000
_cell.length_c   1.000
_cell.angle_alpha   90.00
_cell.angle_beta   90.00
_cell.angle_gamma   90.00
#
_symmetry.space_group_name_H-M   'P 1'
#
loop_
_entity.id
_entity.type
_entity.pdbx_description
1 polymer ?
#
loop_
_entity_poly.entity_id
_entity_poly.type
_entity_poly.pdbx_seq_one_letter_code
_entity_poly.pdbx_strand_id
1 'polypeptide(L)'
;MIDIKLTQIALKIKNLILIDVSFPKGRFTEFKKAYENRYLHMPCRASSAGILAGGLSNFGKVVVLYGDGFNDCNLPDQTLNVKVLKEDAEGSLITLEEDLKAFGPAVLLIPEED
;
A
#
# COMPACT_ATOMS: atom_id res chain seq x y z
N MET A 1 9.24 -13.94 -2.29
CA MET A 1 8.44 -13.85 -3.55
C MET A 1 7.62 -12.56 -3.61
N ILE A 2 6.87 -12.20 -2.56
CA ILE A 2 6.12 -10.92 -2.50
C ILE A 2 7.01 -9.67 -2.58
N ASP A 3 8.17 -9.67 -1.92
CA ASP A 3 9.12 -8.55 -1.92
C ASP A 3 9.58 -8.14 -3.32
N ILE A 4 10.01 -9.12 -4.12
CA ILE A 4 10.41 -8.91 -5.52
C ILE A 4 9.23 -8.38 -6.35
N LYS A 5 8.02 -8.95 -6.19
CA LYS A 5 6.83 -8.50 -6.92
C LYS A 5 6.46 -7.06 -6.58
N LEU A 6 6.40 -6.70 -5.29
CA LEU A 6 6.13 -5.33 -4.85
C LEU A 6 7.21 -4.36 -5.35
N THR A 7 8.47 -4.79 -5.39
CA THR A 7 9.58 -4.01 -5.95
C THR A 7 9.37 -3.73 -7.44
N GLN A 8 8.92 -4.72 -8.21
CA GLN A 8 8.58 -4.55 -9.63
C GLN A 8 7.35 -3.66 -9.84
N ILE A 9 6.34 -3.74 -8.96
CA ILE A 9 5.16 -2.90 -9.03
C ILE A 9 5.52 -1.43 -8.70
N ALA A 10 6.32 -1.18 -7.67
CA ALA A 10 6.79 0.17 -7.31
C ALA A 10 7.68 0.82 -8.37
N LEU A 11 8.25 0.03 -9.27
CA LEU A 11 8.92 0.56 -10.46
C LEU A 11 7.91 1.25 -11.39
N LYS A 12 6.72 0.67 -11.56
CA LYS A 12 5.63 1.18 -12.40
C LYS A 12 4.81 2.28 -11.68
N ILE A 13 4.55 2.11 -10.39
CA ILE A 13 3.73 3.01 -9.57
C ILE A 13 4.64 3.88 -8.68
N LYS A 14 5.01 5.07 -9.16
CA LYS A 14 6.03 5.93 -8.50
C LYS A 14 5.60 6.53 -7.17
N ASN A 15 4.30 6.63 -6.92
CA ASN A 15 3.70 7.14 -5.68
C ASN A 15 3.32 6.02 -4.69
N LEU A 16 3.75 4.77 -4.93
CA LEU A 16 3.52 3.66 -4.02
C LEU A 16 4.38 3.77 -2.77
N ILE A 17 3.74 3.68 -1.60
CA ILE A 17 4.37 3.58 -0.28
C ILE A 17 4.02 2.24 0.33
N LEU A 18 5.00 1.55 0.90
CA LEU A 18 4.83 0.30 1.62
C LEU A 18 5.03 0.54 3.12
N ILE A 19 3.99 0.27 3.90
CA ILE A 19 4.04 0.27 5.36
C ILE A 19 3.95 -1.18 5.83
N ASP A 20 5.01 -1.65 6.45
CA ASP A 20 5.17 -3.00 6.93
C ASP A 20 5.04 -3.03 8.45
N VAL A 21 3.98 -3.65 8.97
CA VAL A 21 3.76 -3.82 10.41
C VAL A 21 4.20 -5.17 10.94
N SER A 22 4.82 -6.00 10.09
CA SER A 22 5.28 -7.34 10.48
C SER A 22 6.31 -7.28 11.61
N PHE A 23 6.26 -8.29 12.46
CA PHE A 23 7.15 -8.47 13.61
C PHE A 23 7.75 -9.88 13.53
N PRO A 24 9.03 -10.09 13.92
CA PRO A 24 9.96 -9.14 14.53
C PRO A 24 10.82 -8.32 13.56
N LYS A 25 10.89 -8.70 12.27
CA LYS A 25 11.72 -8.03 11.27
C LYS A 25 10.88 -7.69 10.04
N GLY A 26 11.21 -6.56 9.41
CA GLY A 26 10.62 -6.19 8.14
C GLY A 26 10.90 -7.22 7.06
N ARG A 27 9.88 -7.54 6.25
CA ARG A 27 9.94 -8.60 5.24
C ARG A 27 10.44 -8.14 3.88
N PHE A 28 10.53 -6.83 3.67
CA PHE A 28 10.73 -6.22 2.36
C PHE A 28 12.13 -5.61 2.20
N THR A 29 13.14 -6.48 2.19
CA THR A 29 14.55 -6.05 2.13
C THR A 29 14.89 -5.49 0.75
N GLU A 30 14.41 -6.13 -0.32
CA GLU A 30 14.65 -5.70 -1.70
C GLU A 30 13.91 -4.39 -2.01
N PHE A 31 12.65 -4.29 -1.59
CA PHE A 31 11.88 -3.06 -1.73
C PHE A 31 12.55 -1.90 -0.99
N LYS A 32 12.95 -2.11 0.27
CA LYS A 32 13.64 -1.08 1.07
C LYS A 32 14.93 -0.62 0.39
N LYS A 33 15.71 -1.56 -0.15
CA LYS A 33 16.96 -1.26 -0.86
C LYS A 33 16.73 -0.45 -2.13
N ALA A 34 15.67 -0.76 -2.89
CA ALA A 34 15.34 -0.07 -4.14
C ALA A 34 14.65 1.28 -3.91
N TYR A 35 13.85 1.40 -2.86
CA TYR A 35 12.96 2.54 -2.60
C TYR A 35 12.91 2.90 -1.11
N GLU A 36 14.06 3.25 -0.53
CA GLU A 36 14.17 3.55 0.91
C GLU A 36 13.15 4.60 1.38
N ASN A 37 12.97 5.68 0.61
CA ASN A 37 12.02 6.76 0.91
C ASN A 37 10.54 6.39 0.71
N ARG A 38 10.25 5.14 0.32
CA ARG A 38 8.89 4.62 0.10
C ARG A 38 8.56 3.44 1.00
N TYR A 39 9.45 3.09 1.92
CA TYR A 39 9.29 1.96 2.82
C TYR A 39 9.31 2.43 4.28
N LEU A 40 8.29 2.06 5.04
CA LEU A 40 8.24 2.27 6.48
C LEU A 40 8.00 0.95 7.20
N HIS A 41 8.87 0.61 8.15
CA HIS A 41 8.67 -0.52 9.05
C HIS A 41 8.12 -0.01 10.39
N MET A 42 6.91 -0.45 10.75
CA MET A 42 6.16 -0.04 11.94
C MET A 42 5.69 -1.27 12.73
N PRO A 43 6.61 -2.06 13.32
CA PRO A 43 6.30 -3.36 13.90
C PRO A 43 5.25 -3.26 15.01
N CYS A 44 4.21 -4.10 14.96
CA CYS A 44 3.10 -4.15 15.93
C CYS A 44 2.31 -2.84 16.10
N ARG A 45 2.40 -1.89 15.16
CA ARG A 45 1.72 -0.57 15.24
C ARG A 45 0.60 -0.44 14.21
N ALA A 46 -0.26 -1.45 14.08
CA ALA A 46 -1.32 -1.49 13.06
C ALA A 46 -2.23 -0.25 13.07
N SER A 47 -2.67 0.23 14.24
CA SER A 47 -3.52 1.42 14.33
C SER A 47 -2.82 2.70 13.85
N SER A 48 -1.56 2.91 14.25
CA SER A 48 -0.78 4.06 13.79
C SER A 48 -0.44 3.98 12.31
N ALA A 49 -0.18 2.76 11.81
CA ALA A 49 0.04 2.51 10.39
C ALA A 49 -1.21 2.83 9.56
N GLY A 50 -2.41 2.48 10.05
CA GLY A 50 -3.68 2.84 9.41
C GLY A 50 -3.91 4.34 9.31
N ILE A 51 -3.68 5.08 10.41
CA ILE A 51 -3.80 6.56 10.42
C ILE A 51 -2.81 7.19 9.43
N LEU A 52 -1.56 6.72 9.44
CA LEU A 52 -0.54 7.20 8.52
C LEU A 52 -0.88 6.89 7.06
N ALA A 53 -1.39 5.70 6.79
CA ALA A 53 -1.83 5.29 5.46
C ALA A 53 -2.95 6.21 4.95
N GLY A 54 -3.95 6.52 5.78
CA GLY A 54 -5.00 7.47 5.46
C GLY A 54 -4.48 8.88 5.18
N GLY A 55 -3.51 9.35 5.98
CA GLY A 55 -2.85 10.63 5.73
C GLY A 55 -2.13 10.65 4.38
N LEU A 56 -1.31 9.63 4.09
CA LEU A 56 -0.55 9.52 2.85
C LEU A 56 -1.45 9.38 1.62
N SER A 57 -2.55 8.64 1.71
CA SER A 57 -3.49 8.51 0.60
C SER A 57 -4.19 9.81 0.24
N ASN A 58 -4.46 10.68 1.23
CA ASN A 58 -5.00 12.02 0.99
C ASN A 58 -4.01 12.92 0.23
N PHE A 59 -2.71 12.62 0.27
CA PHE A 59 -1.68 13.27 -0.53
C PHE A 59 -1.44 12.58 -1.89
N GLY A 60 -2.39 11.76 -2.35
CA GLY A 60 -2.31 11.07 -3.64
C GLY A 60 -1.25 9.96 -3.67
N LYS A 61 -0.86 9.41 -2.51
CA LYS A 61 -0.02 8.21 -2.45
C LYS A 61 -0.88 6.96 -2.53
N VAL A 62 -0.34 5.93 -3.18
CA VAL A 62 -0.89 4.58 -3.13
C VAL A 62 -0.20 3.88 -1.98
N VAL A 63 -0.93 3.46 -0.95
CA VAL A 63 -0.33 2.89 0.25
C VAL A 63 -0.67 1.41 0.35
N VAL A 64 0.35 0.58 0.45
CA VAL A 64 0.22 -0.84 0.77
C VAL A 64 0.54 -1.03 2.24
N LEU A 65 -0.43 -1.47 3.01
CA LEU A 65 -0.30 -1.89 4.41
C LEU A 65 -0.07 -3.41 4.43
N TYR A 66 1.07 -3.87 4.91
CA TYR A 66 1.38 -5.28 5.03
C TYR A 66 1.51 -5.72 6.49
N GLY A 67 0.80 -6.78 6.85
CA GLY A 67 0.91 -7.45 8.15
C GLY A 67 -0.46 -7.69 8.79
N ASP A 68 -0.44 -8.24 10.00
CA ASP A 68 -1.64 -8.59 10.75
C ASP A 68 -2.09 -7.48 11.69
N GLY A 69 -3.34 -7.55 12.18
CA GLY A 69 -3.90 -6.59 13.13
C GLY A 69 -4.65 -5.41 12.49
N PHE A 70 -4.86 -5.44 11.17
CA PHE A 70 -5.83 -4.56 10.52
C PHE A 70 -7.23 -5.20 10.59
N ASN A 71 -8.11 -4.57 11.36
CA ASN A 71 -9.56 -4.81 11.31
C ASN A 71 -10.17 -3.80 10.34
N ASP A 72 -11.17 -4.20 9.56
CA ASP A 72 -11.79 -3.34 8.52
C ASP A 72 -12.32 -2.01 9.10
N CYS A 73 -12.68 -1.97 10.38
CA CYS A 73 -13.10 -0.75 11.09
C CYS A 73 -11.98 0.28 11.37
N ASN A 74 -10.71 -0.07 11.21
CA ASN A 74 -9.56 0.80 11.48
C ASN A 74 -9.02 1.52 10.24
N LEU A 75 -9.57 1.22 9.06
CA LEU A 75 -9.21 1.87 7.81
C LEU A 75 -10.24 2.98 7.54
N PRO A 76 -9.80 4.22 7.27
CA PRO A 76 -10.75 5.29 7.00
C PRO A 76 -11.58 4.97 5.75
N ASP A 77 -12.89 5.14 5.86
CA ASP A 77 -13.97 4.88 4.88
C ASP A 77 -13.79 5.56 3.49
N GLN A 78 -12.72 6.34 3.30
CA GLN A 78 -12.45 7.16 2.10
C GLN A 78 -11.06 6.98 1.51
N THR A 79 -10.36 5.90 1.87
CA THR A 79 -9.01 5.66 1.36
C THR A 79 -9.02 4.94 0.03
N LEU A 80 -9.47 5.63 -1.03
CA LEU A 80 -9.48 5.15 -2.41
C LEU A 80 -8.13 4.62 -2.90
N ASN A 81 -7.02 4.84 -2.18
CA ASN A 81 -5.66 4.43 -2.56
C ASN A 81 -4.93 3.62 -1.47
N VAL A 82 -5.62 3.04 -0.48
CA VAL A 82 -5.00 2.16 0.55
C VAL A 82 -5.37 0.71 0.29
N LYS A 83 -4.37 -0.18 0.28
CA LYS A 83 -4.56 -1.62 0.15
C LYS A 83 -3.94 -2.35 1.33
N VAL A 84 -4.70 -3.22 1.96
CA VAL A 84 -4.20 -4.12 3.01
C VAL A 84 -3.84 -5.48 2.43
N LEU A 85 -2.68 -5.99 2.80
CA LEU A 85 -2.16 -7.30 2.47
C LEU A 85 -1.88 -8.08 3.76
N LYS A 86 -2.52 -9.25 3.88
CA LYS A 86 -2.34 -10.20 4.99
C LYS A 86 -1.48 -11.37 4.53
N GLU A 87 -0.74 -11.96 5.46
CA GLU A 87 0.25 -13.01 5.17
C GLU A 87 -0.37 -14.28 4.57
N ASP A 88 -1.55 -14.68 5.06
CA ASP A 88 -2.20 -15.96 4.71
C ASP A 88 -3.25 -15.86 3.60
N ALA A 89 -3.38 -14.71 2.95
CA ALA A 89 -4.33 -14.56 1.84
C ALA A 89 -3.69 -15.09 0.54
N GLU A 90 -3.75 -16.41 0.33
CA GLU A 90 -3.19 -17.15 -0.84
C GLU A 90 -3.60 -16.55 -2.20
N GLY A 91 -4.73 -15.81 -2.27
CA GLY A 91 -5.20 -15.12 -3.48
C GLY A 91 -4.82 -13.64 -3.62
N SER A 92 -4.22 -12.99 -2.61
CA SER A 92 -4.13 -11.52 -2.57
C SER A 92 -3.07 -10.89 -3.48
N LEU A 93 -2.13 -11.67 -4.00
CA LEU A 93 -1.03 -11.16 -4.83
C LEU A 93 -1.37 -10.98 -6.30
N ILE A 94 -2.30 -11.78 -6.82
CA ILE A 94 -2.75 -11.69 -8.22
C ILE A 94 -3.69 -10.48 -8.33
N THR A 95 -4.59 -10.32 -7.36
CA THR A 95 -5.48 -9.17 -7.28
C THR A 95 -4.73 -7.87 -6.95
N LEU A 96 -3.60 -7.92 -6.24
CA LEU A 96 -2.85 -6.71 -5.89
C LEU A 96 -2.45 -5.84 -7.08
N GLU A 97 -1.92 -6.40 -8.17
CA GLU A 97 -1.54 -5.55 -9.32
C GLU A 97 -2.77 -4.94 -10.01
N GLU A 98 -3.88 -5.67 -10.08
CA GLU A 98 -5.14 -5.17 -10.64
C GLU A 98 -5.78 -4.11 -9.74
N ASP A 99 -5.81 -4.35 -8.43
CA ASP A 99 -6.31 -3.42 -7.41
C ASP A 99 -5.48 -2.14 -7.38
N LEU A 100 -4.15 -2.25 -7.47
CA LEU A 100 -3.26 -1.09 -7.53
C LEU A 100 -3.34 -0.34 -8.87
N LYS A 101 -3.71 -1.01 -9.97
CA LYS A 101 -4.02 -0.36 -11.25
C LYS A 101 -5.39 0.32 -11.22
N ALA A 102 -6.35 -0.22 -10.48
CA ALA A 102 -7.66 0.39 -10.27
C ALA A 102 -7.57 1.70 -9.47
N PHE A 103 -6.49 1.89 -8.68
CA PHE A 103 -6.12 3.19 -8.09
C PHE A 103 -5.59 4.22 -9.10
N GLY A 104 -5.61 3.90 -10.41
CA GLY A 104 -5.35 4.85 -11.49
C GLY A 104 -6.22 6.10 -11.40
N PRO A 105 -5.76 7.20 -12.01
CA PRO A 105 -5.78 8.53 -11.41
C PRO A 105 -7.17 8.90 -10.90
N ALA A 106 -7.35 9.07 -9.59
CA ALA A 106 -8.44 9.92 -9.16
C ALA A 106 -8.16 11.31 -9.79
N VAL A 107 -9.05 11.71 -10.70
CA VAL A 107 -9.07 12.90 -11.59
C VAL A 107 -8.44 12.72 -12.99
N LEU A 108 -9.19 12.09 -13.89
CA LEU A 108 -9.49 12.71 -15.19
C LEU A 108 -10.94 13.24 -15.11
N LEU A 109 -11.13 14.34 -14.37
CA LEU A 109 -12.19 15.28 -14.71
C LEU A 109 -11.68 16.04 -15.95
N ILE A 110 -11.83 15.46 -17.14
CA ILE A 110 -12.01 16.30 -18.32
C ILE A 110 -13.52 16.51 -18.39
N PRO A 111 -14.07 17.68 -18.02
CA PRO A 111 -15.37 18.03 -18.59
C PRO A 111 -15.15 18.08 -20.10
N GLU A 112 -15.81 17.19 -20.84
CA GLU A 112 -16.03 17.46 -22.25
C GLU A 112 -16.89 18.74 -22.31
N GLU A 113 -16.23 19.85 -22.64
CA GLU A 113 -16.93 21.06 -23.07
C GLU A 113 -17.57 20.75 -24.43
N ASP A 114 -18.90 20.76 -24.48
CA ASP A 114 -19.68 21.05 -25.70
C ASP A 114 -19.89 22.57 -25.83
#